data_AF-A0A1H9XTL0-F1
#
_entry.id   AF-A0A1H9XTL0-F1
#
_cell.length_a   1.000
_cell.length_b   1.000
_cell.length_c   1.000
_cell.angle_alpha   90.00
_cell.angle_beta   90.00
_cell.angle_gamma   90.00
#
_symmetry.space_group_name_H-M   'P 1'
#
loop_
_entity.id
_entity.type
_entity.pdbx_description
1 polymer ?
#
loop_
_entity_poly.entity_id
_entity_poly.type
_entity_poly.pdbx_seq_one_letter_code
_entity_poly.pdbx_strand_id
1 'polypeptide(L)'
;MIKKILVALFATLSLFSSVQPAASAATYYQYGVYDDVLKDRVIRAYVNEEDAKQHNGWCYVPGNSAHRKTSWSCTVKKTKNAPDPLIMAPRSGEWMQFGGKWHRAELKQPSAGYLPYCYPSYYENPGGVRPAYYCAYWV
;
A
#
# COMPACT_ATOMS: atom_id res chain seq x y z
N MET A 1 -59.36 -39.65 -26.49
CA MET A 1 -58.65 -39.32 -27.76
C MET A 1 -57.79 -38.08 -27.50
N ILE A 2 -56.48 -38.24 -27.66
CA ILE A 2 -55.41 -37.37 -27.14
C ILE A 2 -55.31 -36.06 -27.95
N LYS A 3 -55.33 -34.91 -27.27
CA LYS A 3 -55.05 -33.58 -27.84
C LYS A 3 -53.56 -33.25 -27.71
N LYS A 4 -52.95 -32.94 -28.85
CA LYS A 4 -51.93 -31.92 -29.13
C LYS A 4 -50.86 -31.65 -28.07
N ILE A 5 -49.59 -31.96 -28.38
CA ILE A 5 -48.45 -31.14 -27.93
C ILE A 5 -47.46 -30.98 -29.09
N LEU A 6 -47.28 -29.72 -29.49
CA LEU A 6 -46.25 -29.22 -30.38
C LEU A 6 -44.94 -29.01 -29.60
N VAL A 7 -43.82 -29.36 -30.26
CA VAL A 7 -42.57 -28.60 -30.41
C VAL A 7 -41.85 -28.08 -29.15
N ALA A 8 -40.58 -28.51 -28.99
CA ALA A 8 -39.50 -27.61 -28.59
C ALA A 8 -38.14 -28.16 -29.04
N LEU A 9 -37.49 -27.40 -29.92
CA LEU A 9 -36.08 -27.55 -30.32
C LEU A 9 -35.18 -27.43 -29.09
N PHE A 10 -34.27 -28.38 -28.88
CA PHE A 10 -33.13 -28.19 -27.99
C PHE A 10 -31.94 -27.66 -28.76
N ALA A 11 -31.62 -26.41 -28.44
CA ALA A 11 -30.48 -25.66 -28.96
C ALA A 11 -29.15 -26.31 -28.53
N THR A 12 -28.30 -26.56 -29.51
CA THR A 12 -26.87 -26.78 -29.34
C THR A 12 -26.19 -25.49 -28.87
N LEU A 13 -25.99 -25.34 -27.57
CA LEU A 13 -25.14 -24.28 -27.01
C LEU A 13 -23.78 -24.89 -26.63
N SER A 14 -22.90 -24.99 -27.63
CA SER A 14 -21.52 -25.43 -27.44
C SER A 14 -20.71 -24.34 -26.75
N LEU A 15 -20.47 -24.55 -25.46
CA LEU A 15 -19.31 -24.15 -24.64
C LEU A 15 -18.26 -23.26 -25.36
N PHE A 16 -18.47 -21.95 -25.33
CA PHE A 16 -17.35 -21.02 -25.29
C PHE A 16 -16.94 -20.85 -23.83
N SER A 17 -16.12 -21.78 -23.34
CA SER A 17 -15.36 -21.58 -22.11
C SER A 17 -14.35 -20.47 -22.39
N SER A 18 -14.77 -19.23 -22.18
CA SER A 18 -13.83 -18.11 -22.08
C SER A 18 -12.88 -18.42 -20.95
N VAL A 19 -11.62 -18.67 -21.30
CA VAL A 19 -10.51 -18.70 -20.35
C VAL A 19 -10.45 -17.27 -19.80
N GLN A 20 -11.13 -17.02 -18.69
CA GLN A 20 -10.93 -15.80 -17.94
C GLN A 20 -9.44 -15.79 -17.57
N PRO A 21 -8.65 -14.77 -17.96
CA PRO A 21 -7.33 -14.62 -17.39
C PRO A 21 -7.55 -14.49 -15.89
N ALA A 22 -7.03 -15.46 -15.13
CA ALA A 22 -6.99 -15.38 -13.69
C ALA A 22 -6.36 -14.02 -13.36
N ALA A 23 -7.15 -13.13 -12.75
CA ALA A 23 -6.63 -11.88 -12.25
C ALA A 23 -5.47 -12.25 -11.31
N SER A 24 -4.24 -12.04 -11.76
CA SER A 24 -3.06 -12.23 -10.94
C SER A 24 -3.22 -11.24 -9.79
N ALA A 25 -3.67 -11.70 -8.63
CA ALA A 25 -3.68 -10.90 -7.42
C ALA A 25 -2.27 -10.36 -7.27
N ALA A 26 -2.09 -9.04 -7.43
CA ALA A 26 -0.78 -8.44 -7.36
C ALA A 26 -0.19 -8.79 -5.98
N THR A 27 0.87 -9.61 -5.98
CA THR A 27 1.42 -10.16 -4.75
C THR A 27 2.20 -9.05 -4.04
N TYR A 28 1.78 -8.70 -2.83
CA TYR A 28 2.59 -7.87 -1.96
C TYR A 28 3.85 -8.64 -1.57
N TYR A 29 5.02 -8.02 -1.70
CA TYR A 29 6.25 -8.53 -1.12
C TYR A 29 6.74 -7.60 -0.02
N GLN A 30 7.19 -8.15 1.11
CA GLN A 30 7.76 -7.34 2.20
C GLN A 30 9.14 -6.85 1.77
N TYR A 31 9.29 -5.54 1.64
CA TYR A 31 10.56 -4.89 1.33
C TYR A 31 11.47 -4.82 2.56
N GLY A 32 10.92 -4.45 3.72
CA GLY A 32 11.71 -4.28 4.94
C GLY A 32 10.86 -4.05 6.19
N VAL A 33 11.53 -4.10 7.33
CA VAL A 33 10.98 -3.84 8.67
C VAL A 33 11.87 -2.80 9.34
N TYR A 34 11.28 -1.72 9.85
CA TYR A 34 11.98 -0.54 10.37
C TYR A 34 11.40 -0.17 11.73
N ASP A 35 12.16 -0.38 12.79
CA ASP A 35 11.76 -0.18 14.19
C ASP A 35 12.30 1.12 14.81
N ASP A 36 13.12 1.86 14.07
CA ASP A 36 13.73 3.14 14.47
C ASP A 36 13.02 4.36 13.86
N VAL A 37 12.05 4.15 12.98
CA VAL A 37 11.37 5.21 12.23
C VAL A 37 10.26 5.90 13.03
N LEU A 38 9.41 5.12 13.71
CA LEU A 38 8.41 5.65 14.65
C LEU A 38 8.82 5.25 16.07
N LYS A 39 8.49 6.10 17.05
CA LYS A 39 8.86 5.89 18.47
C LYS A 39 8.00 4.86 19.19
N ASP A 40 6.87 4.47 18.62
CA ASP A 40 5.88 3.63 19.29
C ASP A 40 5.46 2.37 18.52
N ARG A 41 5.78 2.30 17.22
CA ARG A 41 5.42 1.18 16.34
C ARG A 41 6.51 0.91 15.32
N VAL A 42 6.56 -0.31 14.82
CA VAL A 42 7.40 -0.73 13.69
C VAL A 42 6.72 -0.40 12.36
N ILE A 43 7.47 0.07 11.36
CA ILE A 43 7.01 0.16 9.97
C ILE A 43 7.39 -1.11 9.22
N ARG A 44 6.42 -1.77 8.59
CA ARG A 44 6.64 -2.85 7.63
C ARG A 44 6.35 -2.30 6.23
N ALA A 45 7.39 -2.15 5.42
CA ALA A 45 7.23 -1.67 4.05
C ALA A 45 6.94 -2.86 3.14
N TYR A 46 5.89 -2.74 2.33
CA TYR A 46 5.53 -3.70 1.30
C TYR A 46 5.53 -3.03 -0.05
N VAL A 47 5.95 -3.76 -1.08
CA VAL A 47 5.86 -3.28 -2.45
C VAL A 47 4.80 -4.05 -3.19
N ASN A 48 3.98 -3.28 -3.89
CA ASN A 48 3.01 -3.73 -4.87
C ASN A 48 2.87 -2.61 -5.90
N GLU A 49 3.31 -2.84 -7.13
CA GLU A 49 3.36 -1.77 -8.14
C GLU A 49 1.98 -1.24 -8.51
N GLU A 50 0.95 -2.08 -8.47
CA GLU A 50 -0.42 -1.68 -8.80
C GLU A 50 -1.03 -0.86 -7.66
N ASP A 51 -0.94 -1.37 -6.42
CA ASP A 51 -1.44 -0.66 -5.24
C ASP A 51 -0.73 0.66 -5.02
N ALA A 52 0.59 0.71 -5.25
CA ALA A 52 1.38 1.93 -5.12
C ALA A 52 0.95 3.04 -6.10
N LYS A 53 0.22 2.75 -7.19
CA LYS A 53 -0.34 3.82 -8.05
C LYS A 53 -1.39 4.65 -7.32
N GLN A 54 -2.08 4.05 -6.34
CA GLN A 54 -3.21 4.65 -5.63
C GLN A 54 -2.85 4.98 -4.18
N HIS A 55 -2.03 4.14 -3.55
CA HIS A 55 -1.80 4.13 -2.11
C HIS A 55 -0.32 4.29 -1.73
N ASN A 56 0.50 4.90 -2.58
CA ASN A 56 1.93 5.06 -2.26
C ASN A 56 2.13 5.81 -0.93
N GLY A 57 2.86 5.18 -0.01
CA GLY A 57 3.13 5.69 1.33
C GLY A 57 2.02 5.45 2.35
N TRP A 58 0.83 5.00 1.94
CA TRP A 58 -0.28 4.80 2.87
C TRP A 58 -0.02 3.61 3.78
N CYS A 59 -0.24 3.85 5.07
CA CYS A 59 -0.07 2.85 6.09
C CYS A 59 -1.42 2.39 6.64
N TYR A 60 -1.55 1.08 6.84
CA TYR A 60 -2.71 0.44 7.44
C TYR A 60 -2.28 -0.55 8.52
N VAL A 61 -3.22 -0.93 9.38
CA VAL A 61 -2.98 -1.96 10.38
C VAL A 61 -3.38 -3.33 9.82
N PRO A 62 -2.55 -4.38 9.96
CA PRO A 62 -2.99 -5.74 9.68
C PRO A 62 -4.19 -6.16 10.55
N GLY A 63 -5.07 -7.01 10.01
CA GLY A 63 -6.35 -7.39 10.65
C GLY A 63 -6.27 -8.05 12.03
N ASN A 64 -5.11 -8.50 12.48
CA ASN A 64 -4.88 -9.11 13.80
C ASN A 64 -4.62 -8.06 14.89
N SER A 65 -5.32 -8.17 16.03
CA SER A 65 -5.22 -7.27 17.20
C SER A 65 -3.80 -7.09 17.75
N ALA A 66 -2.97 -8.13 17.69
CA ALA A 66 -1.57 -8.07 18.14
C ALA A 66 -0.71 -7.14 17.24
N HIS A 67 -0.94 -7.19 15.93
CA HIS A 67 -0.24 -6.32 14.97
C HIS A 67 -0.68 -4.87 15.15
N ARG A 68 -1.93 -4.62 15.55
CA ARG A 68 -2.42 -3.25 15.85
C ARG A 68 -1.66 -2.53 16.95
N LYS A 69 -1.05 -3.29 17.87
CA LYS A 69 -0.30 -2.74 19.00
C LYS A 69 1.18 -2.54 18.69
N THR A 70 1.69 -3.04 17.58
CA THR A 70 3.15 -3.18 17.40
C THR A 70 3.65 -2.69 16.07
N SER A 71 2.82 -2.70 15.01
CA SER A 71 3.31 -2.34 13.67
C SER A 71 2.27 -1.75 12.76
N TRP A 72 2.75 -0.96 11.80
CA TRP A 72 2.05 -0.47 10.63
C TRP A 72 2.57 -1.16 9.38
N SER A 73 1.69 -1.42 8.41
CA SER A 73 2.06 -1.89 7.08
C SER A 73 1.89 -0.75 6.09
N CYS A 74 2.95 -0.36 5.39
CA CYS A 74 2.92 0.75 4.44
C CYS A 74 3.27 0.27 3.03
N THR A 75 2.51 0.73 2.03
CA THR A 75 2.83 0.46 0.63
C THR A 75 3.93 1.41 0.14
N VAL A 76 4.97 0.89 -0.49
CA VAL A 76 6.04 1.69 -1.11
C VAL A 76 6.29 1.25 -2.55
N LYS A 77 6.71 2.19 -3.39
CA LYS A 77 7.14 1.93 -4.77
C LYS A 77 8.63 1.65 -4.84
N LYS A 78 9.01 0.55 -5.50
CA LYS A 78 10.38 0.22 -5.93
C LYS A 78 10.38 -0.08 -7.42
N THR A 79 11.19 0.63 -8.19
CA THR A 79 11.35 0.41 -9.64
C THR A 79 12.54 -0.50 -9.89
N LYS A 80 12.41 -1.49 -10.79
CA LYS A 80 13.43 -2.53 -11.07
C LYS A 80 14.86 -2.02 -11.32
N ASN A 81 15.01 -0.79 -11.83
CA ASN A 81 16.30 -0.18 -12.16
C ASN A 81 16.58 1.14 -11.40
N ALA A 82 15.81 1.44 -10.35
CA ALA A 82 16.05 2.61 -9.51
C ALA A 82 16.82 2.20 -8.24
N PRO A 83 17.57 3.14 -7.63
CA PRO A 83 18.12 2.92 -6.29
C PRO A 83 17.01 2.50 -5.32
N ASP A 84 17.36 1.59 -4.40
CA ASP A 84 16.43 1.14 -3.36
C ASP A 84 15.90 2.32 -2.55
N PRO A 85 14.57 2.35 -2.25
CA PRO A 85 13.98 3.44 -1.49
C PRO A 85 14.48 3.41 -0.04
N LEU A 86 14.77 4.61 0.48
CA LEU A 86 15.05 4.81 1.89
C LEU A 86 13.74 4.93 2.66
N ILE A 87 13.64 4.27 3.82
CA ILE A 87 12.54 4.47 4.77
C ILE A 87 13.13 5.18 5.98
N MET A 88 12.63 6.37 6.29
CA MET A 88 13.27 7.29 7.23
C MET A 88 12.24 8.02 8.09
N ALA A 89 12.67 8.52 9.24
CA ALA A 89 11.91 9.47 10.03
C ALA A 89 12.30 10.92 9.64
N PRO A 90 11.33 11.86 9.53
CA PRO A 90 11.64 13.28 9.52
C PRO A 90 12.13 13.75 10.91
N ARG A 91 12.56 15.00 11.04
CA ARG A 91 12.78 15.58 12.37
C ARG A 91 11.45 15.75 13.09
N SER A 92 11.41 15.46 14.39
CA SER A 92 10.20 15.66 15.19
C SER A 92 9.76 17.12 15.14
N GLY A 93 8.50 17.37 14.81
CA GLY A 93 7.93 18.71 14.67
C GLY A 93 8.25 19.42 13.35
N GLU A 94 8.90 18.75 12.40
CA GLU A 94 9.14 19.26 11.05
C GLU A 94 7.81 19.44 10.29
N TRP A 95 7.73 20.48 9.46
CA TRP A 95 6.55 20.78 8.67
C TRP A 95 6.78 20.44 7.21
N MET A 96 5.83 19.75 6.59
CA MET A 96 5.84 19.47 5.15
C MET A 96 4.49 19.85 4.53
N GLN A 97 4.54 20.33 3.29
CA GLN A 97 3.34 20.65 2.52
C GLN A 97 3.02 19.53 1.54
N PHE A 98 1.84 18.91 1.66
CA PHE A 98 1.33 17.96 0.68
C PHE A 98 -0.20 17.94 0.67
N GLY A 99 -0.79 17.64 -0.50
CA GLY A 99 -2.24 17.77 -0.70
C GLY A 99 -2.75 19.20 -0.49
N GLY A 100 -1.91 20.21 -0.74
CA GLY A 100 -2.25 21.64 -0.57
C GLY A 100 -2.31 22.12 0.89
N LYS A 101 -1.94 21.30 1.87
CA LYS A 101 -1.98 21.64 3.29
C LYS A 101 -0.62 21.43 3.95
N TRP A 102 -0.36 22.20 5.00
CA TRP A 102 0.79 21.99 5.88
C TRP A 102 0.44 20.93 6.91
N HIS A 103 1.38 20.00 7.12
CA HIS A 103 1.27 18.95 8.12
C HIS A 103 2.53 18.92 8.97
N ARG A 104 2.36 18.70 10.27
CA ARG A 104 3.47 18.58 11.22
C ARG A 104 3.81 17.12 11.46
N ALA A 105 5.08 16.79 11.44
CA ALA A 105 5.57 15.45 11.73
C ALA A 105 5.52 15.15 13.24
N GLU A 106 4.75 14.14 13.62
CA GLU A 106 4.83 13.51 14.94
C GLU A 106 5.37 12.08 14.79
N LEU A 107 6.35 11.70 15.62
CA LEU A 107 6.96 10.36 15.59
C LEU A 107 6.30 9.36 16.54
N LYS A 108 5.34 9.82 17.34
CA LYS A 108 4.53 9.00 18.25
C LYS A 108 3.06 9.26 17.92
N GLN A 109 2.23 8.22 18.03
CA GLN A 109 0.81 8.32 17.68
C GLN A 109 0.13 9.39 18.55
N PRO A 110 -0.45 10.44 17.92
CA PRO A 110 -1.05 11.56 18.65
C PRO A 110 -2.38 11.17 19.31
N SER A 111 -3.16 10.28 18.69
CA SER A 111 -4.43 9.77 19.21
C SER A 111 -4.71 8.35 18.70
N ALA A 112 -5.56 7.62 19.42
CA ALA A 112 -5.93 6.27 19.04
C ALA A 112 -6.56 6.25 17.64
N GLY A 113 -6.03 5.38 16.76
CA GLY A 113 -6.52 5.22 15.39
C GLY A 113 -5.89 6.17 14.37
N TYR A 114 -5.04 7.12 14.80
CA TYR A 114 -4.28 7.94 13.86
C TYR A 114 -3.29 7.08 13.07
N LEU A 115 -3.37 7.16 11.75
CA LEU A 115 -2.55 6.37 10.82
C LEU A 115 -1.31 7.20 10.44
N PRO A 116 -0.10 6.62 10.44
CA PRO A 116 1.03 7.30 9.86
C PRO A 116 0.91 7.30 8.34
N TYR A 117 1.64 8.21 7.69
CA TYR A 117 1.85 8.20 6.26
C TYR A 117 3.35 8.29 5.97
N CYS A 118 3.83 7.44 5.08
CA CYS A 118 5.20 7.45 4.60
C CYS A 118 5.28 8.36 3.37
N TYR A 119 5.56 9.65 3.58
CA TYR A 119 5.55 10.65 2.52
C TYR A 119 6.62 10.34 1.46
N PRO A 120 6.24 10.02 0.20
CA PRO A 120 7.18 9.77 -0.87
C PRO A 120 7.89 11.05 -1.28
N SER A 121 9.22 11.01 -1.32
CA SER A 121 10.08 12.14 -1.65
C SER A 121 11.39 11.64 -2.28
N TYR A 122 12.34 12.54 -2.42
CA TYR A 122 13.71 12.25 -2.84
C TYR A 122 14.70 12.66 -1.75
N TYR A 123 15.74 11.86 -1.59
CA TYR A 123 16.89 12.17 -0.75
C TYR A 123 18.09 12.38 -1.65
N GLU A 124 18.67 13.57 -1.58
CA GLU A 124 19.85 13.95 -2.34
C GLU A 124 21.08 13.93 -1.43
N ASN A 125 22.13 13.26 -1.88
CA ASN A 125 23.43 13.29 -1.23
C ASN A 125 24.53 13.39 -2.31
N PRO A 126 25.81 13.56 -1.93
CA PRO A 126 26.91 13.60 -2.91
C PRO A 126 27.01 12.36 -3.81
N GLY A 127 26.42 11.23 -3.42
CA GLY A 127 26.34 10.00 -4.20
C GLY A 127 25.14 9.91 -5.15
N GLY A 128 24.29 10.93 -5.19
CA GLY A 128 23.15 11.05 -6.11
C GLY A 128 21.79 11.22 -5.42
N VAL A 129 20.74 11.12 -6.23
CA VAL A 129 19.34 11.23 -5.81
C VAL A 129 18.73 9.85 -5.67
N ARG A 130 18.07 9.59 -4.53
CA ARG A 130 17.39 8.31 -4.25
C ARG A 130 15.95 8.54 -3.83
N PRO A 131 15.01 7.63 -4.15
CA PRO A 131 13.68 7.66 -3.57
C PRO A 131 13.75 7.54 -2.04
N ALA A 132 12.93 8.30 -1.32
CA ALA A 132 12.83 8.26 0.13
C ALA A 132 11.37 8.30 0.58
N TYR A 133 11.08 7.69 1.72
CA TYR A 133 9.79 7.69 2.37
C TYR A 133 9.97 8.21 3.79
N TYR A 134 9.50 9.44 4.03
CA TYR A 134 9.53 10.05 5.35
C TYR A 134 8.27 9.66 6.11
N CYS A 135 8.38 8.68 7.02
CA CYS A 135 7.24 8.17 7.76
C CYS A 135 7.06 8.91 9.08
N ALA A 136 5.87 9.47 9.26
CA ALA A 136 5.44 10.10 10.50
C ALA A 136 3.90 10.03 10.60
N TYR A 137 3.38 10.37 11.78
CA TYR A 137 1.99 10.78 11.93
C TYR A 137 1.92 12.26 11.55
N TRP A 138 1.43 12.56 10.35
CA TRP A 138 1.40 13.91 9.78
C TRP A 138 0.11 14.64 10.16
N VAL A 139 0.17 15.49 11.20
CA VAL A 139 -0.99 16.17 11.80
C VAL A 139 -1.30 17.54 11.22
#